data_AF-A0A3B8PZM7-F1
#
_entry.id   AF-A0A3B8PZM7-F1
#
_cell.length_a   1.000
_cell.length_b   1.000
_cell.length_c   1.000
_cell.angle_alpha   90.00
_cell.angle_beta   90.00
_cell.angle_gamma   90.00
#
_symmetry.space_group_name_H-M   'P 1'
#
loop_
_entity.id
_entity.type
_entity.pdbx_description
1 polymer ?
#
loop_
_entity_poly.entity_id
_entity_poly.type
_entity_poly.pdbx_seq_one_letter_code
_entity_poly.pdbx_strand_id
1 'polypeptide(L)' 'CDELQAIFNRLQKGSSYGNSTTHIGKLLPRIEGGGGGGCPILVFGITGQLFREDL' A
#
# COMPACT_ATOMS: atom_id res chain seq x y z
N CYS A 1 -4.34 4.21 4.33
CA CYS A 1 -3.13 4.54 3.53
C CYS A 1 -3.25 3.71 2.25
N ASP A 2 -4.19 4.16 1.41
CA ASP A 2 -4.68 3.51 0.19
C ASP A 2 -4.70 4.56 -0.95
N GLU A 3 -4.01 5.68 -0.72
CA GLU A 3 -4.02 6.88 -1.56
C GLU A 3 -3.38 6.65 -2.94
N LEU A 4 -2.45 5.69 -3.05
CA LEU A 4 -1.84 5.32 -4.32
C LEU A 4 -2.84 4.67 -5.28
N GLN A 5 -4.00 4.20 -4.80
CA GLN A 5 -5.03 3.62 -5.65
C GLN A 5 -5.52 4.61 -6.71
N ALA A 6 -5.60 5.90 -6.38
CA ALA A 6 -5.96 6.95 -7.33
C ALA A 6 -4.94 7.05 -8.48
N ILE A 7 -3.65 6.98 -8.16
CA ILE A 7 -2.56 6.98 -9.14
C ILE A 7 -2.62 5.70 -10.00
N PHE A 8 -2.76 4.52 -9.39
CA PHE A 8 -2.83 3.26 -10.14
C PHE A 8 -4.04 3.20 -11.07
N ASN A 9 -5.20 3.69 -10.64
CA ASN A 9 -6.39 3.75 -11.49
C ASN A 9 -6.15 4.66 -12.71
N ARG A 10 -5.52 5.83 -12.50
CA ARG A 10 -5.16 6.76 -13.57
C ARG A 10 -4.18 6.18 -14.58
N LEU A 11 -3.22 5.39 -14.12
CA LEU A 11 -2.26 4.66 -14.96
C LEU A 11 -2.85 3.38 -15.59
N GLN A 12 -4.16 3.13 -15.46
CA GLN A 12 -4.81 1.89 -15.90
C GLN A 12 -4.20 0.61 -15.30
N LYS A 13 -3.59 0.73 -14.11
CA LYS A 13 -3.03 -0.37 -13.29
C LYS A 13 -3.85 -0.68 -12.05
N GLY A 14 -5.03 -0.07 -11.89
CA GLY A 14 -5.89 -0.24 -10.72
C GLY A 14 -6.22 -1.69 -10.40
N SER A 15 -6.47 -2.52 -11.42
CA SER A 15 -6.74 -3.95 -11.27
C SER A 15 -5.52 -4.75 -10.80
N SER A 16 -4.31 -4.33 -11.18
CA SER A 16 -3.05 -4.96 -10.74
C SER A 16 -2.76 -4.72 -9.26
N TYR A 17 -3.23 -3.59 -8.70
CA TYR A 17 -2.99 -3.18 -7.31
C TYR A 17 -4.29 -3.04 -6.51
N GLY A 18 -5.26 -3.92 -6.76
CA GLY A 18 -6.59 -3.85 -6.19
C GLY A 18 -6.71 -4.30 -4.73
N ASN A 19 -7.88 -4.80 -4.36
CA ASN A 19 -8.17 -5.09 -2.94
C ASN A 19 -7.33 -6.24 -2.35
N SER A 20 -6.83 -7.13 -3.19
CA SER A 20 -6.01 -8.29 -2.80
C SER A 20 -4.54 -7.96 -2.54
N THR A 21 -4.05 -6.80 -2.98
CA THR A 21 -2.66 -6.39 -2.71
C THR A 21 -2.51 -5.82 -1.30
N THR A 22 -1.29 -5.82 -0.79
CA THR A 22 -1.00 -5.29 0.55
C THR A 22 -0.98 -3.77 0.53
N HIS A 23 -1.99 -3.17 1.16
CA HIS A 23 -2.03 -1.74 1.46
C HIS A 23 -1.74 -1.52 2.94
N ILE A 24 -1.07 -0.43 3.30
CA ILE A 24 -0.70 -0.15 4.69
C ILE A 24 -1.93 -0.12 5.61
N GLY A 25 -3.06 0.42 5.14
CA GLY A 25 -4.31 0.43 5.90
C GLY A 25 -4.84 -0.97 6.25
N LYS A 26 -4.54 -1.98 5.44
CA LYS A 26 -4.90 -3.39 5.69
C LYS A 26 -3.85 -4.13 6.50
N LEU A 27 -2.59 -3.71 6.39
CA LEU A 27 -1.46 -4.34 7.06
C LEU A 27 -1.43 -3.98 8.56
N LEU A 28 -1.69 -2.71 8.91
CA LEU A 28 -1.60 -2.25 10.31
C LEU A 28 -2.50 -3.05 11.27
N PRO A 29 -3.80 -3.29 10.98
CA PRO A 29 -4.65 -4.10 11.86
C PRO A 29 -4.15 -5.54 12.02
N ARG A 30 -3.47 -6.10 11.01
CA ARG A 30 -2.90 -7.45 11.07
C ARG A 30 -1.66 -7.49 11.94
N ILE A 31 -0.81 -6.47 11.88
CA ILE A 31 0.38 -6.36 12.74
C ILE A 31 -0.03 -6.13 14.19
N GLU A 32 -0.94 -5.19 14.44
CA GLU A 32 -1.47 -4.89 15.78
C GLU A 32 -2.18 -6.10 16.39
N GLY A 33 -2.88 -6.89 15.57
CA GLY A 33 -3.48 -8.17 15.98
C GLY A 33 -2.51 -9.35 16.10
N GLY A 34 -1.20 -9.15 15.90
CA GLY A 34 -0.18 -10.21 15.98
C GLY A 34 -0.17 -11.20 14.80
N GLY A 35 -0.96 -10.97 13.76
CA GLY A 35 -1.05 -11.80 12.55
C GLY A 35 -0.08 -11.43 11.43
N GLY A 36 0.78 -10.43 11.63
CA GLY A 36 1.71 -9.88 10.63
C GLY A 36 3.16 -10.39 10.69
N GLY A 37 3.49 -11.23 11.68
CA GLY A 37 4.85 -11.73 11.92
C GLY A 37 5.29 -11.57 13.38
N GLY A 38 6.29 -12.36 13.80
CA GLY A 38 6.93 -12.26 15.12
C GLY A 38 8.10 -11.25 15.15
N CYS A 39 8.60 -10.94 16.35
CA CYS A 39 9.50 -9.81 16.61
C CYS A 39 10.97 -10.03 16.17
N PRO A 40 11.66 -8.99 15.63
CA PRO A 40 11.17 -7.66 15.27
C PRO A 40 10.76 -7.53 13.78
N ILE A 41 9.80 -6.64 13.50
CA ILE A 41 9.29 -6.35 12.15
C ILE A 41 9.59 -4.90 11.78
N LEU A 42 10.01 -4.67 10.53
CA LEU A 42 10.22 -3.34 9.94
C LEU A 42 9.34 -3.21 8.69
N VAL A 43 8.57 -2.12 8.60
CA VAL A 43 7.61 -1.87 7.52
C VAL A 43 7.82 -0.46 6.98
N PHE A 44 7.86 -0.34 5.66
CA PHE A 44 7.88 0.96 4.96
C PHE A 44 6.59 1.12 4.17
N GLY A 45 5.88 2.22 4.43
CA GLY A 45 4.75 2.68 3.63
C GLY A 45 5.19 3.81 2.70
N ILE A 46 4.71 3.79 1.46
CA ILE A 46 4.95 4.86 0.48
C ILE A 46 3.66 5.60 0.16
N THR A 47 3.81 6.88 -0.15
CA THR A 47 2.73 7.84 -0.42
C THR A 47 2.87 8.45 -1.81
N GLY A 48 1.80 9.05 -2.32
CA GLY A 48 1.78 9.73 -3.63
C GLY A 48 2.43 11.12 -3.63
N GLN A 49 2.93 11.61 -2.50
CA GLN A 49 3.36 13.00 -2.30
C GLN A 49 4.41 13.52 -3.30
N LEU A 50 5.28 12.65 -3.81
CA LEU A 50 6.31 13.00 -4.79
C LEU A 50 6.18 12.20 -6.09
N PHE A 51 4.98 11.77 -6.44
CA PHE A 51 4.74 11.10 -7.70
C PHE A 51 4.87 12.09 -8.88
N ARG A 52 5.68 11.72 -9.87
CA ARG A 52 5.84 12.43 -11.14
C ARG A 52 5.66 11.42 -12.27
N GLU A 53 4.90 11.81 -13.29
CA GLU A 53 4.91 11.08 -14.56
C GLU A 53 6.03 11.66 -15.41
N ASP A 54 6.91 10.80 -15.88
CA ASP A 54 7.89 11.18 -16.89
C ASP A 54 7.13 11.36 -18.22
N LEU A 55 7.21 12.57 -18.77
CA LEU A 55 6.70 12.95 -20.09
C LEU A 55 7.79 12.78 -21.15
#